data_AF-A0A9P0ZJ38-F1
#
_entry.id   AF-A0A9P0ZJ38-F1
#
_cell.length_a   1.000
_cell.length_b   1.000
_cell.length_c   1.000
_cell.angle_alpha   90.00
_cell.angle_beta   90.00
_cell.angle_gamma   90.00
#
_symmetry.space_group_name_H-M   'P 1'
#
loop_
_entity.id
_entity.type
_entity.pdbx_description
1 polymer ?
#
loop_
_entity_poly.entity_id
_entity_poly.type
_entity_poly.pdbx_seq_one_letter_code
_entity_poly.pdbx_strand_id
1 'polypeptide(L)'
;MGTAVQGKHICGRPYQHIRHQGNIVLNVASSAIASLLLPGGRTAHSRFKIPLTAAEDSTCNIKPGSALAKLIQMTKLIIWDEAPMINKYCYEALDRTMRDILRHSYGCDGSKPFGGKTIVFGGDFRQILPVIPKGSRQEIVLATLNSSFIWPFCKVLRLTKNMRVRSGSDDVNSAYIKRFIDWILKIGDGVLGDNEDGESYIDIPEEFLVPWISDPVTSIVQSTYPNFLAQCTSPSYLMSRAILAPTVDEVDKVNDYMLAQLPSEMKTYFSSDSASLSDSDSSLLQEIHSPEFLNGIKCSGVPSHELKLKVGAPVMLMRNLDQSLGLCNGTRLLVT
;
A
#
# COMPACT_ATOMS: atom_id res chain seq x y z
N MET A 1 -14.56 -0.18 -9.19
CA MET A 1 -13.70 0.96 -9.54
C MET A 1 -14.35 2.25 -9.08
N GLY A 2 -13.58 3.19 -8.59
CA GLY A 2 -14.03 4.53 -8.19
C GLY A 2 -12.81 5.37 -7.81
N THR A 3 -12.92 6.69 -7.70
CA THR A 3 -11.78 7.50 -7.25
C THR A 3 -11.45 7.25 -5.78
N ALA A 4 -10.19 7.53 -5.39
CA ALA A 4 -9.79 7.63 -3.98
C ALA A 4 -10.78 8.44 -3.12
N VAL A 5 -11.37 9.46 -3.73
CA VAL A 5 -12.27 10.43 -3.11
C VAL A 5 -13.71 9.90 -2.95
N GLN A 6 -14.08 8.83 -3.65
CA GLN A 6 -15.45 8.27 -3.64
C GLN A 6 -15.75 7.31 -2.46
N GLY A 7 -14.84 7.21 -1.48
CA GLY A 7 -15.07 6.43 -0.27
C GLY A 7 -15.10 4.93 -0.56
N LYS A 8 -13.95 4.38 -0.98
CA LYS A 8 -13.77 2.95 -1.27
C LYS A 8 -13.71 2.07 -0.02
N HIS A 9 -14.54 2.29 0.98
CA HIS A 9 -14.82 1.20 1.94
C HIS A 9 -15.79 0.19 1.29
N ILE A 10 -15.34 -0.39 0.16
CA ILE A 10 -15.99 -1.47 -0.60
C ILE A 10 -16.31 -2.65 0.31
N CYS A 11 -15.54 -2.76 1.40
CA CYS A 11 -15.63 -3.83 2.37
C CYS A 11 -16.92 -3.80 3.21
N GLY A 12 -17.45 -2.62 3.61
CA GLY A 12 -18.40 -2.53 4.74
C GLY A 12 -19.68 -3.37 4.59
N ARG A 13 -20.54 -3.04 3.64
CA ARG A 13 -21.88 -3.66 3.53
C ARG A 13 -21.85 -5.12 3.06
N PRO A 14 -21.09 -5.50 2.00
CA PRO A 14 -21.03 -6.90 1.57
C PRO A 14 -20.43 -7.80 2.64
N TYR A 15 -19.35 -7.35 3.31
CA TYR A 15 -18.75 -8.09 4.43
C TYR A 15 -19.76 -8.33 5.54
N GLN A 16 -20.41 -7.27 6.03
CA GLN A 16 -21.37 -7.37 7.14
C GLN A 16 -22.54 -8.31 6.80
N HIS A 17 -23.11 -8.19 5.60
CA HIS A 17 -24.23 -9.03 5.18
C HIS A 17 -23.86 -10.51 5.14
N ILE A 18 -22.72 -10.86 4.52
CA ILE A 18 -22.28 -12.26 4.41
C ILE A 18 -21.86 -12.83 5.77
N ARG A 19 -21.18 -12.03 6.61
CA ARG A 19 -20.80 -12.44 7.97
C ARG A 19 -22.01 -12.63 8.88
N HIS A 20 -23.05 -11.81 8.73
CA HIS A 20 -24.30 -11.96 9.49
C HIS A 20 -25.01 -13.29 9.17
N GLN A 21 -24.85 -13.82 7.96
CA GLN A 21 -25.34 -15.15 7.57
C GLN A 21 -24.47 -16.31 8.08
N GLY A 22 -23.45 -16.04 8.90
CA GLY A 22 -22.51 -17.05 9.41
C GLY A 22 -21.44 -17.50 8.41
N ASN A 23 -21.43 -16.95 7.19
CA ASN A 23 -20.47 -17.30 6.15
C ASN A 23 -19.09 -16.67 6.40
N ILE A 24 -18.04 -17.27 5.82
CA ILE A 24 -16.67 -16.77 5.94
C ILE A 24 -16.35 -15.78 4.81
N VAL A 25 -15.78 -14.63 5.19
CA VAL A 25 -15.27 -13.61 4.27
C VAL A 25 -13.79 -13.42 4.54
N LEU A 26 -12.95 -13.45 3.50
CA LEU A 26 -11.53 -13.11 3.59
C LEU A 26 -11.30 -11.71 3.06
N ASN A 27 -10.88 -10.81 3.94
CA ASN A 27 -10.46 -9.48 3.56
C ASN A 27 -8.96 -9.45 3.35
N VAL A 28 -8.53 -9.04 2.17
CA VAL A 28 -7.13 -8.82 1.84
C VAL A 28 -6.93 -7.45 1.20
N ALA A 29 -5.71 -6.95 1.26
CA ALA A 29 -5.31 -5.78 0.50
C ALA A 29 -3.94 -6.00 -0.16
N SER A 30 -3.63 -5.16 -1.14
CA SER A 30 -2.34 -5.21 -1.83
C SER A 30 -1.18 -4.70 -0.98
N SER A 31 -1.43 -3.71 -0.13
CA SER A 31 -0.44 -3.14 0.81
C SER A 31 -0.81 -3.44 2.27
N ALA A 32 0.19 -3.44 3.15
CA ALA A 32 -0.02 -3.68 4.57
C ALA A 32 -0.88 -2.58 5.22
N ILE A 33 -0.61 -1.32 4.89
CA ILE A 33 -1.38 -0.16 5.36
C ILE A 33 -2.85 -0.29 4.96
N ALA A 34 -3.15 -0.62 3.70
CA ALA A 34 -4.53 -0.81 3.26
C ALA A 34 -5.22 -1.97 4.00
N SER A 35 -4.47 -3.04 4.33
CA SER A 35 -5.04 -4.17 5.05
C SER A 35 -5.48 -3.83 6.48
N LEU A 36 -4.85 -2.86 7.13
CA LEU A 36 -5.23 -2.37 8.47
C LEU A 36 -6.62 -1.71 8.48
N LEU A 37 -7.08 -1.20 7.34
CA LEU A 37 -8.40 -0.57 7.19
C LEU A 37 -9.53 -1.59 7.01
N LEU A 38 -9.19 -2.88 6.86
CA LEU A 38 -10.15 -3.95 6.65
C LEU A 38 -10.32 -4.78 7.93
N PRO A 39 -11.55 -5.16 8.33
CA PRO A 39 -11.76 -6.04 9.47
C PRO A 39 -11.03 -7.38 9.29
N GLY A 40 -10.10 -7.69 10.19
CA GLY A 40 -9.27 -8.89 10.12
C GLY A 40 -8.39 -8.98 8.85
N GLY A 41 -8.11 -7.82 8.24
CA GLY A 41 -7.39 -7.71 6.98
C GLY A 41 -5.95 -8.22 7.07
N ARG A 42 -5.47 -8.78 5.96
CA ARG A 42 -4.06 -9.15 5.76
C ARG A 42 -3.63 -8.74 4.36
N THR A 43 -2.32 -8.65 4.11
CA THR A 43 -1.86 -8.56 2.73
C THR A 43 -2.22 -9.82 1.95
N ALA A 44 -2.53 -9.69 0.66
CA ALA A 44 -2.83 -10.83 -0.20
C ALA A 44 -1.67 -11.84 -0.22
N HIS A 45 -0.44 -11.34 -0.33
CA HIS A 45 0.79 -12.15 -0.23
C HIS A 45 0.83 -12.98 1.05
N SER A 46 0.55 -12.38 2.22
CA SER A 46 0.58 -13.09 3.50
C SER A 46 -0.57 -14.10 3.64
N ARG A 47 -1.78 -13.72 3.24
CA ARG A 47 -2.99 -14.55 3.36
C ARG A 47 -2.92 -15.77 2.47
N PHE A 48 -2.52 -15.59 1.22
CA PHE A 48 -2.54 -16.64 0.20
C PHE A 48 -1.18 -17.25 -0.08
N LYS A 49 -0.10 -16.82 0.58
CA LYS A 49 1.26 -17.33 0.33
C LYS A 49 1.67 -17.18 -1.14
N ILE A 50 1.31 -16.04 -1.73
CA ILE A 50 1.71 -15.67 -3.10
C ILE A 50 3.22 -15.44 -3.09
N PRO A 51 3.98 -15.97 -4.07
CA PRO A 51 5.41 -15.69 -4.20
C PRO A 51 5.68 -14.18 -4.34
N LEU A 52 6.79 -13.70 -3.80
CA LEU A 52 7.19 -12.29 -3.94
C LEU A 52 7.55 -11.95 -5.39
N THR A 53 8.13 -12.92 -6.10
CA THR A 53 8.44 -12.85 -7.53
C THR A 53 7.54 -13.84 -8.28
N ALA A 54 6.32 -13.40 -8.61
CA ALA A 54 5.39 -14.21 -9.39
C ALA A 54 5.67 -14.06 -10.90
N ALA A 55 5.71 -15.19 -11.59
CA ALA A 55 5.78 -15.33 -13.03
C ALA A 55 4.53 -16.03 -13.59
N GLU A 56 4.48 -16.21 -14.91
CA GLU A 56 3.32 -16.73 -15.65
C GLU A 56 2.79 -18.08 -15.12
N ASP A 57 3.70 -18.97 -14.69
CA ASP A 57 3.41 -20.32 -14.20
C ASP A 57 3.41 -20.45 -12.66
N SER A 58 3.75 -19.37 -11.94
CA SER A 58 3.96 -19.40 -10.48
C SER A 58 2.70 -19.73 -9.71
N THR A 59 2.71 -20.65 -8.76
CA THR A 59 1.56 -20.96 -7.90
C THR A 59 1.75 -20.41 -6.49
N CYS A 60 0.67 -20.31 -5.72
CA CYS A 60 0.73 -19.99 -4.30
C CYS A 60 1.25 -21.18 -3.48
N ASN A 61 2.07 -20.93 -2.46
CA ASN A 61 2.59 -21.96 -1.56
C ASN A 61 1.53 -22.38 -0.52
N ILE A 62 0.44 -22.99 -0.99
CA ILE A 62 -0.65 -23.53 -0.18
C ILE A 62 -0.75 -25.04 -0.43
N LYS A 63 -0.39 -25.84 0.57
CA LYS A 63 -0.50 -27.30 0.48
C LYS A 63 -1.98 -27.74 0.48
N PRO A 64 -2.40 -28.68 -0.38
CA PRO A 64 -3.71 -29.32 -0.28
C PRO A 64 -3.95 -29.90 1.12
N GLY A 65 -5.18 -29.80 1.62
CA GLY A 65 -5.55 -30.28 2.96
C GLY A 65 -5.04 -29.45 4.14
N SER A 66 -4.19 -28.44 3.91
CA SER A 66 -3.76 -27.50 4.96
C SER A 66 -4.93 -26.72 5.56
N ALA A 67 -4.73 -26.16 6.76
CA ALA A 67 -5.73 -25.32 7.41
C ALA A 67 -6.15 -24.13 6.53
N LEU A 68 -5.21 -23.54 5.78
CA LEU A 68 -5.50 -22.44 4.84
C LEU A 68 -6.32 -22.94 3.64
N ALA A 69 -6.01 -24.10 3.07
CA ALA A 69 -6.80 -24.69 1.99
C ALA A 69 -8.25 -24.95 2.43
N LYS A 70 -8.44 -25.52 3.63
CA LYS A 70 -9.77 -25.72 4.24
C LYS A 70 -10.51 -24.38 4.45
N LEU A 71 -9.81 -23.36 4.93
CA LEU A 71 -10.37 -22.02 5.08
C LEU A 71 -10.85 -21.46 3.73
N ILE A 72 -10.06 -21.61 2.66
CA ILE A 72 -10.42 -21.18 1.30
C ILE A 72 -11.66 -21.96 0.82
N GLN A 73 -11.72 -23.27 1.04
CA GLN A 73 -12.88 -24.10 0.71
C GLN A 73 -14.16 -23.61 1.40
N MET A 74 -14.09 -23.20 2.67
CA MET A 74 -15.23 -22.68 3.42
C MET A 74 -15.56 -21.20 3.14
N THR A 75 -14.64 -20.47 2.50
CA THR A 75 -14.81 -19.04 2.21
C THR A 75 -15.90 -18.83 1.16
N LYS A 76 -16.83 -17.91 1.43
CA LYS A 76 -17.91 -17.55 0.50
C LYS A 76 -17.56 -16.34 -0.37
N LEU A 77 -16.76 -15.42 0.18
CA LEU A 77 -16.40 -14.17 -0.47
C LEU A 77 -14.95 -13.80 -0.12
N ILE A 78 -14.20 -13.34 -1.12
CA ILE A 78 -12.89 -12.70 -0.93
C ILE A 78 -13.03 -11.23 -1.35
N ILE A 79 -12.64 -10.30 -0.49
CA ILE A 79 -12.57 -8.88 -0.80
C ILE A 79 -11.11 -8.50 -0.88
N TRP A 80 -10.69 -7.95 -2.01
CA TRP A 80 -9.31 -7.55 -2.27
C TRP A 80 -9.23 -6.06 -2.54
N ASP A 81 -8.74 -5.29 -1.59
CA ASP A 81 -8.59 -3.84 -1.70
C ASP A 81 -7.23 -3.43 -2.30
N GLU A 82 -7.21 -2.28 -2.96
CA GLU A 82 -6.08 -1.77 -3.74
C GLU A 82 -5.53 -2.77 -4.77
N ALA A 83 -6.40 -3.55 -5.40
CA ALA A 83 -6.04 -4.56 -6.39
C ALA A 83 -5.19 -4.04 -7.57
N PRO A 84 -5.36 -2.82 -8.11
CA PRO A 84 -4.57 -2.37 -9.26
C PRO A 84 -3.04 -2.29 -9.02
N MET A 85 -2.59 -2.29 -7.77
CA MET A 85 -1.17 -2.12 -7.41
C MET A 85 -0.29 -3.37 -7.61
N ILE A 86 -0.86 -4.56 -7.84
CA ILE A 86 -0.11 -5.81 -7.91
C ILE A 86 -0.04 -6.33 -9.35
N ASN A 87 1.09 -6.95 -9.69
CA ASN A 87 1.29 -7.62 -10.98
C ASN A 87 0.22 -8.72 -11.21
N LYS A 88 -0.32 -8.81 -12.42
CA LYS A 88 -1.31 -9.80 -12.85
C LYS A 88 -0.94 -11.23 -12.45
N TYR A 89 0.34 -11.59 -12.49
CA TYR A 89 0.82 -12.93 -12.17
C TYR A 89 0.47 -13.36 -10.74
N CYS A 90 0.31 -12.43 -9.80
CA CYS A 90 -0.14 -12.77 -8.44
C CYS A 90 -1.61 -13.23 -8.42
N TYR A 91 -2.47 -12.65 -9.26
CA TYR A 91 -3.88 -13.05 -9.39
C TYR A 91 -3.99 -14.39 -10.10
N GLU A 92 -3.20 -14.58 -11.15
CA GLU A 92 -3.15 -15.81 -11.94
C GLU A 92 -2.57 -16.97 -11.11
N ALA A 93 -1.56 -16.71 -10.28
CA ALA A 93 -1.03 -17.65 -9.31
C ALA A 93 -2.10 -18.10 -8.31
N LEU A 94 -2.88 -17.16 -7.78
CA LEU A 94 -3.96 -17.47 -6.86
C LEU A 94 -5.06 -18.28 -7.55
N ASP A 95 -5.45 -17.88 -8.76
CA ASP A 95 -6.44 -18.58 -9.57
C ASP A 95 -6.05 -20.04 -9.82
N ARG A 96 -4.83 -20.29 -10.31
CA ARG A 96 -4.31 -21.65 -10.55
C ARG A 96 -4.32 -22.49 -9.27
N THR A 97 -3.84 -21.95 -8.15
CA THR A 97 -3.86 -22.65 -6.86
C THR A 97 -5.30 -22.92 -6.36
N MET A 98 -6.21 -21.97 -6.52
CA MET A 98 -7.60 -22.15 -6.07
C MET A 98 -8.34 -23.19 -6.91
N ARG A 99 -8.12 -23.23 -8.23
CA ARG A 99 -8.70 -24.28 -9.08
C ARG A 99 -8.25 -25.68 -8.66
N ASP A 100 -6.99 -25.83 -8.26
CA ASP A 100 -6.46 -27.09 -7.74
C ASP A 100 -7.09 -27.47 -6.39
N ILE A 101 -7.06 -26.56 -5.40
CA ILE A 101 -7.63 -26.78 -4.06
C ILE A 101 -9.13 -27.09 -4.10
N LEU A 102 -9.87 -26.49 -5.04
CA LEU A 102 -11.33 -26.57 -5.13
C LEU A 102 -11.83 -27.62 -6.11
N ARG A 103 -10.94 -28.33 -6.82
CA ARG A 103 -11.30 -29.31 -7.86
C ARG A 103 -12.31 -30.37 -7.40
N HIS A 104 -12.23 -30.78 -6.14
CA HIS A 104 -13.10 -31.79 -5.53
C HIS A 104 -14.13 -31.23 -4.55
N SER A 105 -14.27 -29.89 -4.49
CA SER A 105 -15.23 -29.25 -3.59
C SER A 105 -16.62 -29.18 -4.20
N TYR A 106 -17.65 -29.62 -3.47
CA TYR A 106 -19.04 -29.55 -3.91
C TYR A 106 -19.44 -28.10 -4.27
N GLY A 107 -20.04 -27.91 -5.44
CA GLY A 107 -20.51 -26.61 -5.93
C GLY A 107 -19.41 -25.68 -6.47
N CYS A 108 -18.16 -26.14 -6.54
CA CYS A 108 -17.06 -25.44 -7.20
C CYS A 108 -16.82 -26.03 -8.60
N ASP A 109 -16.39 -25.20 -9.53
CA ASP A 109 -16.14 -25.59 -10.92
C ASP A 109 -14.70 -25.21 -11.27
N GLY A 110 -13.85 -26.23 -11.48
CA GLY A 110 -12.44 -26.04 -11.81
C GLY A 110 -12.21 -25.36 -13.16
N SER A 111 -13.23 -25.25 -14.01
CA SER A 111 -13.19 -24.49 -15.25
C SER A 111 -13.41 -22.98 -15.04
N LYS A 112 -13.97 -22.57 -13.90
CA LYS A 112 -14.21 -21.16 -13.57
C LYS A 112 -13.01 -20.53 -12.88
N PRO A 113 -12.78 -19.21 -13.08
CA PRO A 113 -11.78 -18.47 -12.33
C PRO A 113 -11.95 -18.68 -10.82
N PHE A 114 -10.82 -18.80 -10.13
CA PHE A 114 -10.70 -19.04 -8.69
C PHE A 114 -11.50 -20.25 -8.20
N GLY A 115 -11.64 -21.29 -9.04
CA GLY A 115 -12.45 -22.48 -8.74
C GLY A 115 -13.91 -22.15 -8.47
N GLY A 116 -14.42 -21.05 -9.03
CA GLY A 116 -15.80 -20.58 -8.85
C GLY A 116 -16.04 -19.74 -7.58
N LYS A 117 -15.01 -19.40 -6.80
CA LYS A 117 -15.16 -18.49 -5.66
C LYS A 117 -15.42 -17.06 -6.12
N THR A 118 -16.29 -16.36 -5.39
CA THR A 118 -16.56 -14.95 -5.65
C THR A 118 -15.46 -14.08 -5.05
N ILE A 119 -14.85 -13.25 -5.90
CA ILE A 119 -13.85 -12.25 -5.51
C ILE A 119 -14.35 -10.87 -5.90
N VAL A 120 -14.19 -9.90 -5.00
CA VAL A 120 -14.48 -8.48 -5.23
C VAL A 120 -13.17 -7.71 -5.19
N PHE A 121 -12.72 -7.24 -6.36
CA PHE A 121 -11.56 -6.36 -6.49
C PHE A 121 -11.97 -4.90 -6.27
N GLY A 122 -11.36 -4.26 -5.28
CA GLY A 122 -11.45 -2.84 -4.97
C GLY A 122 -10.18 -2.10 -5.37
N GLY A 123 -10.31 -0.83 -5.78
CA GLY A 123 -9.17 0.02 -6.14
C GLY A 123 -9.49 1.07 -7.21
N ASP A 124 -8.51 1.93 -7.49
CA ASP A 124 -8.48 2.85 -8.65
C ASP A 124 -7.41 2.39 -9.61
N PHE A 125 -7.73 2.32 -10.90
CA PHE A 125 -6.69 2.15 -11.91
C PHE A 125 -5.99 3.47 -12.25
N ARG A 126 -6.50 4.61 -11.76
CA ARG A 126 -5.87 5.93 -11.88
C ARG A 126 -4.85 6.25 -10.78
N GLN A 127 -4.74 5.37 -9.78
CA GLN A 127 -3.78 5.52 -8.68
C GLN A 127 -2.46 4.83 -9.07
N ILE A 128 -1.94 3.96 -8.21
CA ILE A 128 -0.63 3.36 -8.36
C ILE A 128 -0.78 2.07 -9.19
N LEU A 129 -0.07 2.02 -10.31
CA LEU A 129 0.06 0.82 -11.16
C LEU A 129 1.07 -0.17 -10.55
N PRO A 130 1.12 -1.42 -11.03
CA PRO A 130 2.13 -2.38 -10.59
C PRO A 130 3.54 -1.85 -10.81
N VAL A 131 4.39 -1.97 -9.79
CA VAL A 131 5.79 -1.55 -9.87
C VAL A 131 6.58 -2.61 -10.65
N ILE A 132 7.08 -2.24 -11.83
CA ILE A 132 7.99 -3.06 -12.64
C ILE A 132 9.34 -2.35 -12.66
N PRO A 133 10.35 -2.84 -11.91
CA PRO A 133 11.66 -2.20 -11.85
C PRO A 133 12.28 -2.09 -13.25
N LYS A 134 12.66 -0.86 -13.64
CA LYS A 134 13.21 -0.54 -14.98
C LYS A 134 12.27 -0.89 -16.15
N GLY A 135 10.99 -1.12 -15.87
CA GLY A 135 9.98 -1.44 -16.88
C GLY A 135 9.57 -0.22 -17.69
N SER A 136 9.36 -0.42 -18.98
CA SER A 136 8.69 0.49 -19.87
C SER A 136 7.21 0.66 -19.53
N ARG A 137 6.59 1.72 -20.06
CA ARG A 137 5.14 1.96 -19.93
C ARG A 137 4.33 0.76 -20.42
N GLN A 138 4.74 0.15 -21.52
CA GLN A 138 4.09 -1.02 -22.11
C GLN A 138 4.15 -2.22 -21.15
N GLU A 139 5.32 -2.49 -20.57
CA GLU A 139 5.49 -3.58 -19.59
C GLU A 139 4.64 -3.36 -18.33
N ILE A 140 4.56 -2.12 -17.83
CA ILE A 140 3.69 -1.78 -16.70
C ILE A 140 2.22 -2.06 -17.04
N VAL A 141 1.75 -1.62 -18.21
CA VAL A 141 0.36 -1.86 -18.66
C VAL A 141 0.09 -3.36 -18.81
N LEU A 142 1.03 -4.12 -19.40
CA LEU A 142 0.91 -5.57 -19.56
C LEU A 142 0.95 -6.33 -18.23
N ALA A 143 1.53 -5.75 -17.19
CA ALA A 143 1.52 -6.29 -15.83
C ALA A 143 0.23 -5.99 -15.05
N THR A 144 -0.67 -5.12 -15.55
CA THR A 144 -1.92 -4.80 -14.84
C THR A 144 -2.93 -5.95 -14.88
N LEU A 145 -3.83 -5.99 -13.90
CA LEU A 145 -4.94 -6.95 -13.82
C LEU A 145 -5.81 -6.96 -15.10
N ASN A 146 -5.96 -5.82 -15.77
CA ASN A 146 -6.78 -5.71 -17.00
C ASN A 146 -6.18 -6.48 -18.18
N SER A 147 -4.88 -6.74 -18.13
CA SER A 147 -4.12 -7.52 -19.13
C SER A 147 -4.04 -9.01 -18.78
N SER A 148 -4.76 -9.46 -17.75
CA SER A 148 -4.84 -10.87 -17.34
C SER A 148 -5.94 -11.63 -18.08
N PHE A 149 -5.77 -12.94 -18.27
CA PHE A 149 -6.83 -13.82 -18.76
C PHE A 149 -8.05 -13.87 -17.81
N ILE A 150 -7.91 -13.41 -16.57
CA ILE A 150 -9.00 -13.33 -15.58
C ILE A 150 -9.94 -12.16 -15.88
N TRP A 151 -9.43 -11.09 -16.50
CA TRP A 151 -10.17 -9.84 -16.70
C TRP A 151 -11.50 -9.99 -17.45
N PRO A 152 -11.61 -10.79 -18.54
CA PRO A 152 -12.88 -11.00 -19.23
C PRO A 152 -14.00 -11.58 -18.36
N PHE A 153 -13.67 -12.24 -17.25
CA PHE A 153 -14.65 -12.79 -16.32
C PHE A 153 -15.10 -11.79 -15.24
N CYS A 154 -14.49 -10.61 -15.19
CA CYS A 154 -14.79 -9.59 -14.20
C CYS A 154 -15.95 -8.69 -14.63
N LYS A 155 -16.93 -8.51 -13.74
CA LYS A 155 -17.98 -7.48 -13.90
C LYS A 155 -17.49 -6.16 -13.31
N VAL A 156 -17.30 -5.15 -14.15
CA VAL A 156 -16.86 -3.82 -13.71
C VAL A 156 -18.03 -3.04 -13.13
N LEU A 157 -17.95 -2.72 -11.85
CA LEU A 157 -18.87 -1.79 -11.18
C LEU A 157 -18.16 -0.46 -10.91
N ARG A 158 -18.79 0.65 -11.25
CA ARG A 158 -18.25 2.01 -11.06
C ARG A 158 -18.98 2.74 -9.94
N LEU A 159 -18.23 3.23 -8.97
CA LEU A 159 -18.71 4.20 -7.98
C LEU A 159 -18.63 5.60 -8.61
N THR A 160 -19.66 6.41 -8.43
CA THR A 160 -19.75 7.75 -9.03
C THR A 160 -19.94 8.85 -8.00
N LYS A 161 -20.43 8.51 -6.79
CA LYS A 161 -20.73 9.48 -5.73
C LYS A 161 -19.51 9.69 -4.84
N ASN A 162 -19.08 10.94 -4.72
CA ASN A 162 -18.00 11.34 -3.82
C ASN A 162 -18.50 11.41 -2.38
N MET A 163 -17.94 10.59 -1.50
CA MET A 163 -18.37 10.53 -0.10
C MET A 163 -17.52 11.41 0.83
N ARG A 164 -16.35 11.90 0.40
CA ARG A 164 -15.49 12.78 1.23
C ARG A 164 -16.02 14.21 1.31
N VAL A 165 -16.73 14.69 0.30
CA VAL A 165 -17.32 16.06 0.27
C VAL A 165 -18.44 16.23 1.32
N ARG A 166 -19.04 15.14 1.81
CA ARG A 166 -20.25 15.20 2.66
C ARG A 166 -19.99 15.45 4.15
N SER A 167 -18.74 15.55 4.60
CA SER A 167 -18.40 15.55 6.02
C SER A 167 -18.07 16.94 6.63
N GLY A 168 -18.21 18.04 5.89
CA GLY A 168 -17.91 19.39 6.40
C GLY A 168 -19.19 20.22 6.63
N SER A 169 -19.43 20.64 7.87
CA SER A 169 -20.58 21.47 8.28
C SER A 169 -20.37 22.99 8.10
N ASP A 170 -19.31 23.42 7.40
CA ASP A 170 -19.00 24.83 7.17
C ASP A 170 -19.01 25.17 5.66
N ASP A 171 -19.87 26.09 5.27
CA ASP A 171 -20.24 26.38 3.87
C ASP A 171 -19.04 26.89 3.02
N VAL A 172 -18.10 27.62 3.63
CA VAL A 172 -16.91 28.17 2.94
C VAL A 172 -15.83 27.11 2.70
N ASN A 173 -15.57 26.25 3.68
CA ASN A 173 -14.59 25.17 3.56
C ASN A 173 -15.10 24.10 2.57
N SER A 174 -16.42 23.92 2.49
CA SER A 174 -17.09 23.05 1.52
C SER A 174 -16.80 23.44 0.06
N ALA A 175 -16.83 24.74 -0.28
CA ALA A 175 -16.58 25.21 -1.64
C ALA A 175 -15.12 24.98 -2.08
N TYR A 176 -14.15 25.27 -1.22
CA TYR A 176 -12.74 25.01 -1.48
C TYR A 176 -12.47 23.50 -1.64
N ILE A 177 -12.97 22.67 -0.72
CA ILE A 177 -12.83 21.21 -0.78
C ILE A 177 -13.43 20.66 -2.08
N LYS A 178 -14.59 21.18 -2.50
CA LYS A 178 -15.22 20.78 -3.75
C LYS A 178 -14.36 21.13 -4.97
N ARG A 179 -13.81 22.34 -5.04
CA ARG A 179 -12.89 22.75 -6.13
C ARG A 179 -11.65 21.85 -6.19
N PHE A 180 -11.01 21.61 -5.05
CA PHE A 180 -9.85 20.72 -4.97
C PHE A 180 -10.17 19.30 -5.45
N ILE A 181 -11.31 18.77 -5.02
CA ILE A 181 -11.76 17.45 -5.44
C ILE A 181 -12.05 17.41 -6.94
N ASP A 182 -12.78 18.39 -7.47
CA ASP A 182 -13.10 18.45 -8.90
C ASP A 182 -11.81 18.58 -9.74
N TRP A 183 -10.82 19.34 -9.28
CA TRP A 183 -9.50 19.43 -9.92
C TRP A 183 -8.77 18.07 -9.93
N ILE A 184 -8.68 17.37 -8.79
CA ILE A 184 -8.07 16.02 -8.72
C ILE A 184 -8.81 15.02 -9.61
N LEU A 185 -10.15 15.09 -9.68
CA LEU A 185 -10.93 14.20 -10.56
C LEU A 185 -10.57 14.43 -12.03
N LYS A 186 -10.47 15.69 -12.46
CA LYS A 186 -10.09 16.03 -13.84
C LYS A 186 -8.67 15.56 -14.19
N ILE A 187 -7.72 15.64 -13.25
CA ILE A 187 -6.38 15.04 -13.42
C ILE A 187 -6.49 13.53 -13.62
N GLY A 188 -7.17 12.84 -12.69
CA GLY A 188 -7.29 11.39 -12.76
C GLY A 188 -7.99 10.89 -14.02
N ASP A 189 -8.95 11.66 -14.55
CA ASP A 189 -9.67 11.33 -15.78
C ASP A 189 -8.91 11.72 -17.06
N GLY A 190 -7.71 12.31 -16.94
CA GLY A 190 -6.91 12.75 -18.07
C GLY A 190 -7.53 13.93 -18.84
N VAL A 191 -8.39 14.71 -18.19
CA VAL A 191 -9.05 15.90 -18.77
C VAL A 191 -8.12 17.12 -18.73
N LEU A 192 -7.21 17.17 -17.75
CA LEU A 192 -6.21 18.23 -17.63
C LEU A 192 -4.86 17.75 -18.18
N GLY A 193 -4.19 18.65 -18.91
CA GLY A 193 -2.89 18.46 -19.52
C GLY A 193 -2.94 18.10 -21.00
N ASP A 194 -1.95 18.58 -21.75
CA ASP A 194 -1.82 18.32 -23.18
C ASP A 194 -1.30 16.89 -23.40
N ASN A 195 -1.76 16.24 -24.48
CA ASN A 195 -1.59 14.80 -24.70
C ASN A 195 -1.02 14.48 -26.09
N GLU A 196 0.11 15.07 -26.44
CA GLU A 196 0.73 14.79 -27.74
C GLU A 196 1.79 13.66 -27.65
N ASP A 197 2.54 13.54 -26.54
CA ASP A 197 3.67 12.59 -26.45
C ASP A 197 3.69 11.65 -25.22
N GLY A 198 2.58 11.58 -24.46
CA GLY A 198 2.49 10.75 -23.26
C GLY A 198 3.10 11.37 -22.00
N GLU A 199 3.63 12.59 -22.11
CA GLU A 199 3.89 13.52 -21.03
C GLU A 199 2.80 14.59 -21.03
N SER A 200 2.30 14.94 -19.84
CA SER A 200 1.26 15.95 -19.68
C SER A 200 1.72 16.97 -18.66
N TYR A 201 1.71 18.24 -19.06
CA TYR A 201 1.93 19.36 -18.15
C TYR A 201 0.59 19.72 -17.50
N ILE A 202 0.58 19.85 -16.17
CA ILE A 202 -0.60 20.20 -15.41
C ILE A 202 -0.28 21.40 -14.55
N ASP A 203 -1.04 22.48 -14.73
CA ASP A 203 -0.97 23.63 -13.84
C ASP A 203 -1.61 23.29 -12.49
N ILE A 204 -0.83 23.47 -11.42
CA ILE A 204 -1.32 23.38 -10.05
C ILE A 204 -1.82 24.76 -9.64
N PRO A 205 -3.11 24.92 -9.30
CA PRO A 205 -3.65 26.19 -8.81
C PRO A 205 -2.84 26.74 -7.63
N GLU A 206 -2.57 28.05 -7.64
CA GLU A 206 -1.78 28.73 -6.59
C GLU A 206 -2.33 28.48 -5.18
N GLU A 207 -3.66 28.36 -5.07
CA GLU A 207 -4.36 28.05 -3.81
C GLU A 207 -3.99 26.68 -3.20
N PHE A 208 -3.39 25.76 -3.97
CA PHE A 208 -2.91 24.46 -3.50
C PHE A 208 -1.40 24.43 -3.23
N LEU A 209 -0.68 25.51 -3.59
CA LEU A 209 0.76 25.62 -3.41
C LEU A 209 1.09 26.15 -2.02
N VAL A 210 2.14 25.60 -1.42
CA VAL A 210 2.75 26.20 -0.23
C VAL A 210 3.82 27.18 -0.71
N PRO A 211 3.68 28.48 -0.43
CA PRO A 211 4.70 29.45 -0.81
C PRO A 211 5.99 29.18 -0.02
N TRP A 212 7.13 29.30 -0.69
CA TRP A 212 8.44 29.13 -0.08
C TRP A 212 9.34 30.31 -0.45
N ILE A 213 10.14 30.77 0.51
CA ILE A 213 11.03 31.94 0.33
C ILE A 213 12.48 31.49 0.20
N SER A 214 12.91 30.48 0.97
CA SER A 214 14.31 30.03 0.98
C SER A 214 14.46 28.52 0.98
N ASP A 215 13.95 27.84 2.01
CA ASP A 215 14.09 26.39 2.19
C ASP A 215 12.72 25.69 2.08
N PRO A 216 12.51 24.88 1.03
CA PRO A 216 11.26 24.14 0.84
C PRO A 216 10.91 23.23 2.02
N VAL A 217 11.90 22.61 2.67
CA VAL A 217 11.69 21.68 3.79
C VAL A 217 11.13 22.44 5.00
N THR A 218 11.77 23.55 5.37
CA THR A 218 11.27 24.42 6.44
C THR A 218 9.86 24.92 6.14
N SER A 219 9.61 25.40 4.91
CA SER A 219 8.29 25.95 4.53
C SER A 219 7.18 24.89 4.60
N ILE A 220 7.39 23.69 4.04
CA ILE A 220 6.36 22.63 4.09
C ILE A 220 6.12 22.12 5.51
N VAL A 221 7.17 22.05 6.33
CA VAL A 221 7.07 21.64 7.74
C VAL A 221 6.31 22.68 8.54
N GLN A 222 6.62 23.97 8.41
CA GLN A 222 5.91 25.03 9.13
C GLN A 222 4.44 25.13 8.71
N SER A 223 4.16 24.98 7.41
CA SER A 223 2.79 24.96 6.89
C SER A 223 2.00 23.76 7.39
N THR A 224 2.62 22.58 7.51
CA THR A 224 1.92 21.34 7.88
C THR A 224 1.84 21.15 9.40
N TYR A 225 2.92 21.47 10.11
CA TYR A 225 3.10 21.35 11.55
C TYR A 225 3.34 22.72 12.22
N PRO A 226 2.36 23.63 12.22
CA PRO A 226 2.50 24.92 12.88
C PRO A 226 2.67 24.78 14.39
N ASN A 227 3.62 25.52 14.97
CA ASN A 227 3.96 25.45 16.40
C ASN A 227 4.40 24.05 16.87
N PHE A 228 5.15 23.32 16.03
CA PHE A 228 5.57 21.95 16.29
C PHE A 228 6.14 21.73 17.70
N LEU A 229 7.10 22.56 18.15
CA LEU A 229 7.73 22.42 19.48
C LEU A 229 6.74 22.47 20.66
N ALA A 230 5.67 23.26 20.53
CA ALA A 230 4.66 23.37 21.58
C ALA A 230 3.67 22.20 21.59
N GLN A 231 3.55 21.47 20.46
CA GLN A 231 2.52 20.45 20.24
C GLN A 231 3.11 19.05 19.96
N CYS A 232 4.42 18.90 19.95
CA CYS A 232 5.10 17.64 19.59
C CYS A 232 4.84 16.50 20.59
N THR A 233 4.27 16.80 21.75
CA THR A 233 3.84 15.80 22.75
C THR A 233 2.39 15.38 22.57
N SER A 234 1.60 16.06 21.72
CA SER A 234 0.18 15.80 21.53
C SER A 234 -0.06 14.74 20.45
N PRO A 235 -0.59 13.55 20.80
CA PRO A 235 -0.82 12.50 19.81
C PRO A 235 -1.83 12.90 18.73
N SER A 236 -2.91 13.60 19.10
CA SER A 236 -3.94 14.03 18.14
C SER A 236 -3.41 15.03 17.13
N TYR A 237 -2.50 15.91 17.55
CA TYR A 237 -1.82 16.87 16.69
C TYR A 237 -0.94 16.14 15.65
N LEU A 238 -0.15 15.16 16.09
CA LEU A 238 0.74 14.40 15.22
C LEU A 238 -0.01 13.47 14.27
N MET A 239 -1.07 12.80 14.75
CA MET A 239 -1.83 11.81 13.98
C MET A 239 -2.67 12.44 12.86
N SER A 240 -3.08 13.70 13.00
CA SER A 240 -3.91 14.40 12.02
C SER A 240 -3.13 14.99 10.84
N ARG A 241 -1.81 14.82 10.80
CA ARG A 241 -0.91 15.44 9.84
C ARG A 241 0.03 14.43 9.20
N ALA A 242 0.43 14.69 7.97
CA ALA A 242 1.46 13.93 7.27
C ALA A 242 2.05 14.80 6.15
N ILE A 243 3.34 14.63 5.90
CA ILE A 243 4.01 15.11 4.69
C ILE A 243 4.28 13.90 3.81
N LEU A 244 3.96 13.99 2.53
CA LEU A 244 4.23 12.97 1.54
C LEU A 244 5.25 13.54 0.55
N ALA A 245 6.22 12.72 0.15
CA ALA A 245 7.20 13.08 -0.86
C ALA A 245 7.30 11.95 -1.90
N PRO A 246 7.66 12.27 -3.16
CA PRO A 246 7.72 11.28 -4.22
C PRO A 246 8.90 10.30 -4.07
N THR A 247 9.98 10.71 -3.39
CA THR A 247 11.17 9.86 -3.17
C THR A 247 11.48 9.63 -1.71
N VAL A 248 12.13 8.49 -1.40
CA VAL A 248 12.57 8.17 -0.04
C VAL A 248 13.62 9.17 0.45
N ASP A 249 14.52 9.63 -0.41
CA ASP A 249 15.54 10.61 -0.03
C ASP A 249 14.94 11.95 0.43
N GLU A 250 13.84 12.40 -0.19
CA GLU A 250 13.11 13.58 0.27
C GLU A 250 12.35 13.34 1.57
N VAL A 251 11.78 12.13 1.75
CA VAL A 251 11.19 11.72 3.03
C VAL A 251 12.24 11.77 4.15
N ASP A 252 13.44 11.25 3.90
CA ASP A 252 14.54 11.24 4.85
C ASP A 252 14.97 12.67 5.22
N LYS A 253 15.10 13.58 4.26
CA LYS A 253 15.41 15.01 4.53
C LYS A 253 14.39 15.67 5.46
N VAL A 254 13.10 15.46 5.21
CA VAL A 254 12.03 16.03 6.05
C VAL A 254 12.03 15.39 7.44
N ASN A 255 12.20 14.08 7.52
CA ASN A 255 12.25 13.34 8.77
C ASN A 255 13.43 13.78 9.64
N ASP A 256 14.63 13.90 9.06
CA ASP A 256 15.84 14.36 9.74
C ASP A 256 15.67 15.79 10.28
N TYR A 257 15.10 16.68 9.47
CA TYR A 257 14.78 18.05 9.89
C TYR A 257 13.79 18.10 11.06
N MET A 258 12.73 17.29 11.01
CA MET A 258 11.74 17.20 12.08
C MET A 258 12.34 16.58 13.36
N LEU A 259 13.16 15.55 13.22
CA LEU A 259 13.84 14.89 14.33
C LEU A 259 14.86 15.83 15.00
N ALA A 260 15.57 16.65 14.23
CA ALA A 260 16.50 17.65 14.76
C ALA A 260 15.81 18.66 15.69
N GLN A 261 14.56 19.02 15.40
CA GLN A 261 13.78 19.97 16.21
C GLN A 261 13.31 19.41 17.56
N LEU A 262 13.15 18.09 17.71
CA LEU A 262 12.69 17.53 18.98
C LEU A 262 13.70 17.80 20.10
N PRO A 263 13.26 18.27 21.28
CA PRO A 263 14.15 18.69 22.37
C PRO A 263 14.83 17.52 23.10
N SER A 264 14.33 16.30 22.95
CA SER A 264 14.89 15.13 23.60
C SER A 264 16.24 14.72 23.00
N GLU A 265 17.02 13.98 23.80
CA GLU A 265 18.29 13.40 23.36
C GLU A 265 18.10 12.40 22.21
N MET A 266 19.01 12.46 21.23
CA MET A 266 19.03 11.54 20.10
C MET A 266 19.73 10.25 20.50
N LYS A 267 19.10 9.12 20.19
CA LYS A 267 19.69 7.79 20.32
C LYS A 267 19.85 7.15 18.95
N THR A 268 21.06 6.69 18.67
CA THR A 268 21.39 6.00 17.42
C THR A 268 21.47 4.50 17.65
N TYR A 269 20.84 3.74 16.77
CA TYR A 269 20.88 2.29 16.71
C TYR A 269 21.56 1.88 15.41
N PHE A 270 22.52 0.97 15.49
CA PHE A 270 23.25 0.45 14.33
C PHE A 270 22.80 -0.97 14.00
N SER A 271 22.66 -1.29 12.72
CA SER A 271 22.43 -2.68 12.28
C SER A 271 23.70 -3.52 12.51
N SER A 272 23.49 -4.84 12.55
CA SER A 272 24.56 -5.83 12.58
C SER A 272 24.32 -6.79 11.42
N ASP A 273 25.04 -6.57 10.33
CA ASP A 273 24.81 -7.24 9.05
C ASP A 273 25.94 -8.23 8.77
N SER A 274 25.58 -9.38 8.22
CA SER A 274 26.53 -10.42 7.81
C SER A 274 26.03 -11.15 6.57
N ALA A 275 26.96 -11.51 5.69
CA ALA A 275 26.65 -12.30 4.49
C ALA A 275 26.46 -13.78 4.86
N SER A 276 25.41 -14.40 4.30
CA SER A 276 25.22 -15.85 4.43
C SER A 276 26.19 -16.59 3.50
N LEU A 277 26.91 -17.59 4.03
CA LEU A 277 27.89 -18.40 3.31
C LEU A 277 27.26 -19.63 2.62
N SER A 278 25.94 -19.62 2.37
CA SER A 278 25.21 -20.81 1.94
C SER A 278 25.33 -21.13 0.45
N ASP A 279 25.82 -20.21 -0.38
CA ASP A 279 26.14 -20.46 -1.79
C ASP A 279 27.67 -20.44 -1.99
N SER A 280 28.17 -21.49 -2.63
CA SER A 280 29.58 -21.91 -2.74
C SER A 280 30.50 -20.95 -3.51
N ASP A 281 31.50 -20.40 -2.79
CA ASP A 281 32.91 -20.10 -3.15
C ASP A 281 33.41 -18.99 -2.20
N SER A 282 33.69 -19.37 -0.95
CA SER A 282 33.56 -18.49 0.21
C SER A 282 34.77 -17.60 0.56
N SER A 283 35.84 -17.57 -0.24
CA SER A 283 37.02 -16.74 0.06
C SER A 283 36.98 -15.38 -0.63
N LEU A 284 36.59 -15.32 -1.91
CA LEU A 284 36.52 -14.05 -2.66
C LEU A 284 35.31 -13.18 -2.25
N LEU A 285 34.18 -13.78 -1.87
CA LEU A 285 32.98 -13.04 -1.46
C LEU A 285 33.11 -12.38 -0.07
N GLN A 286 33.97 -12.91 0.80
CA GLN A 286 34.25 -12.29 2.11
C GLN A 286 35.08 -11.00 1.99
N GLU A 287 35.96 -10.92 0.99
CA GLU A 287 36.72 -9.68 0.73
C GLU A 287 35.86 -8.60 0.05
N ILE A 288 34.82 -8.99 -0.69
CA ILE A 288 33.93 -8.06 -1.41
C ILE A 288 32.83 -7.49 -0.49
N HIS A 289 32.33 -8.27 0.47
CA HIS A 289 31.28 -7.83 1.40
C HIS A 289 31.84 -7.30 2.72
N SER A 290 32.63 -6.22 2.65
CA SER A 290 33.13 -5.56 3.85
C SER A 290 31.97 -5.01 4.72
N PRO A 291 32.16 -4.85 6.04
CA PRO A 291 31.14 -4.23 6.90
C PRO A 291 30.71 -2.85 6.39
N GLU A 292 31.62 -2.05 5.85
CA GLU A 292 31.32 -0.73 5.28
C GLU A 292 30.44 -0.83 4.04
N PHE A 293 30.69 -1.81 3.18
CA PHE A 293 29.84 -2.10 2.03
C PHE A 293 28.44 -2.50 2.49
N LEU A 294 28.34 -3.45 3.43
CA LEU A 294 27.06 -3.91 3.98
C LEU A 294 26.26 -2.78 4.64
N ASN A 295 26.94 -1.94 5.43
CA ASN A 295 26.33 -0.77 6.09
C ASN A 295 25.82 0.27 5.07
N GLY A 296 26.38 0.29 3.86
CA GLY A 296 25.94 1.15 2.76
C GLY A 296 24.72 0.62 1.99
N ILE A 297 24.30 -0.63 2.21
CA ILE A 297 23.17 -1.22 1.48
C ILE A 297 21.85 -0.62 1.98
N LYS A 298 21.14 0.05 1.06
CA LYS A 298 19.75 0.49 1.28
C LYS A 298 18.78 -0.45 0.56
N CYS A 299 17.98 -1.18 1.32
CA CYS A 299 16.99 -2.13 0.80
C CYS A 299 15.57 -1.70 1.15
N SER A 300 14.65 -1.78 0.19
CA SER A 300 13.24 -1.57 0.47
C SER A 300 12.71 -2.59 1.49
N GLY A 301 11.98 -2.12 2.51
CA GLY A 301 11.43 -2.96 3.57
C GLY A 301 12.40 -3.33 4.70
N VAL A 302 13.61 -2.80 4.69
CA VAL A 302 14.60 -2.93 5.78
C VAL A 302 15.07 -1.54 6.20
N PRO A 303 15.20 -1.23 7.50
CA PRO A 303 15.81 0.00 7.94
C PRO A 303 17.26 0.14 7.43
N SER A 304 17.71 1.37 7.23
CA SER A 304 19.13 1.67 6.99
C SER A 304 20.00 1.23 8.17
N HIS A 305 21.31 1.08 7.93
CA HIS A 305 22.27 0.72 8.97
C HIS A 305 22.18 1.61 10.21
N GLU A 306 22.06 2.93 10.00
CA GLU A 306 21.90 3.90 11.07
C GLU A 306 20.42 4.27 11.25
N LEU A 307 19.86 4.05 12.44
CA LEU A 307 18.52 4.48 12.82
C LEU A 307 18.59 5.45 13.99
N LYS A 308 18.26 6.72 13.74
CA LYS A 308 18.22 7.79 14.75
C LYS A 308 16.81 7.95 15.29
N LEU A 309 16.66 7.94 16.62
CA LEU A 309 15.39 8.08 17.31
C LEU A 309 15.47 9.10 18.45
N LYS A 310 14.33 9.70 18.76
CA LYS A 310 14.13 10.65 19.86
C LYS A 310 12.81 10.35 20.54
N VAL A 311 12.72 10.56 21.85
CA VAL A 311 11.45 10.45 22.59
C VAL A 311 10.46 11.49 22.02
N GLY A 312 9.22 11.07 21.80
CA GLY A 312 8.20 11.88 21.14
C GLY A 312 8.26 11.86 19.60
N ALA A 313 9.20 11.14 18.98
CA ALA A 313 9.22 10.98 17.53
C ALA A 313 8.11 10.01 17.07
N PRO A 314 7.27 10.40 16.09
CA PRO A 314 6.42 9.45 15.38
C PRO A 314 7.27 8.48 14.56
N VAL A 315 7.01 7.18 14.68
CA VAL A 315 7.67 6.14 13.89
C VAL A 315 6.65 5.25 13.20
N MET A 316 7.06 4.60 12.12
CA MET A 316 6.23 3.64 11.41
C MET A 316 6.87 2.25 11.51
N LEU A 317 6.07 1.25 11.87
CA LEU A 317 6.53 -0.13 11.92
C LEU A 317 6.73 -0.66 10.50
N MET A 318 7.90 -1.22 10.20
CA MET A 318 8.24 -1.71 8.85
C MET A 318 7.97 -3.21 8.65
N ARG A 319 7.67 -3.95 9.72
CA ARG A 319 7.45 -5.41 9.71
C ARG A 319 6.21 -5.78 10.52
N ASN A 320 5.61 -6.92 10.20
CA ASN A 320 4.50 -7.43 11.02
C ASN A 320 5.07 -8.04 12.30
N LEU A 321 4.72 -7.48 13.46
CA LEU A 321 5.09 -8.01 14.78
C LEU A 321 3.95 -8.84 15.37
N ASP A 322 2.77 -8.21 15.52
CA ASP A 322 1.59 -8.87 16.08
C ASP A 322 0.31 -8.35 15.41
N GLN A 323 -0.24 -9.15 14.51
CA GLN A 323 -1.47 -8.80 13.78
C GLN A 323 -2.72 -8.80 14.67
N SER A 324 -2.71 -9.53 15.78
CA SER A 324 -3.87 -9.58 16.70
C SER A 324 -4.03 -8.27 17.46
N LEU A 325 -2.92 -7.59 17.74
CA LEU A 325 -2.87 -6.28 18.39
C LEU A 325 -2.80 -5.12 17.39
N GLY A 326 -2.83 -5.39 16.08
CA GLY A 326 -2.73 -4.37 15.04
C GLY A 326 -1.32 -3.79 14.83
N LEU A 327 -0.28 -4.46 15.34
CA LEU A 327 1.14 -4.11 15.15
C LEU A 327 1.66 -4.72 13.84
N CYS A 328 1.22 -4.13 12.72
CA CYS A 328 1.59 -4.55 11.37
C CYS A 328 2.49 -3.52 10.69
N ASN A 329 3.08 -3.91 9.55
CA ASN A 329 3.77 -2.95 8.70
C ASN A 329 2.83 -1.78 8.33
N GLY A 330 3.27 -0.55 8.57
CA GLY A 330 2.50 0.67 8.40
C GLY A 330 1.91 1.26 9.67
N THR A 331 1.89 0.52 10.79
CA THR A 331 1.37 1.02 12.06
C THR A 331 2.23 2.18 12.56
N ARG A 332 1.58 3.31 12.87
CA ARG A 332 2.24 4.50 13.44
C ARG A 332 2.29 4.40 14.95
N LEU A 333 3.45 4.66 15.53
CA LEU A 333 3.72 4.62 16.95
C LEU A 333 4.43 5.90 17.39
N LEU A 334 4.48 6.16 18.69
CA LEU A 334 5.23 7.24 19.29
C LEU A 334 6.35 6.64 20.15
N VAL A 335 7.57 7.13 20.01
CA VAL A 335 8.68 6.73 20.87
C VAL A 335 8.46 7.31 22.28
N THR A 336 8.49 6.46 23.30
CA THR A 336 8.35 6.82 24.72
C THR A 336 9.64 6.59 25.47
#